data_AF-A0A7K4IBN4-F1
#
_entry.id   AF-A0A7K4IBN4-F1
#
_cell.length_a   1.000
_cell.length_b   1.000
_cell.length_c   1.000
_cell.angle_alpha   90.00
_cell.angle_beta   90.00
_cell.angle_gamma   90.00
#
_symmetry.space_group_name_H-M   'P 1'
#
loop_
_entity.id
_entity.type
_entity.pdbx_description
1 polymer ?
#
loop_
_entity_poly.entity_id
_entity_poly.type
_entity_poly.pdbx_seq_one_letter_code
_entity_poly.pdbx_strand_id
1 'polypeptide(L)'
;MAQPFRQEDLIDKLLLVETLNSTLIHFVLSTQAEGVIDPDKVDSLIQALTKTRVWLEETINANGIPPSTSNILSLIVKRLSQLESLLPRVSQRAKEVERSGAAQEIISILEGSPKAASQVTRAVTASAAAPAVAAQEAVSTPGTGTEQAPSSQSDLVPLVKAPELPRPEPFKKVEIEDDEFGLISQTQHIIQQKRNQAHILLPVFWLEVLKEVHRYRSESAHFGDAVEVPGQIVAKIVRVLLTEAPGARLLQDLLKYRNQESTLEPSEIDRVERAVSKYYHGLEELLSGKEVILADKIAEAQNALDGFGWGGPELEKRLIKRIYQQCQETLQEALSVTDVPRQVICAETVKLLCKLQHAVLAEPRLQAILAEMKP
;
A
#
# COMPACT_ATOMS: atom_id res chain seq x y z
N MET A 1 35.64 -20.36 -17.36
CA MET A 1 35.20 -20.76 -18.71
C MET A 1 33.91 -20.03 -18.99
N ALA A 2 33.87 -19.12 -19.98
CA ALA A 2 32.67 -18.36 -20.31
C ALA A 2 31.64 -19.27 -20.98
N GLN A 3 30.39 -19.27 -20.48
CA GLN A 3 29.30 -20.06 -21.06
C GLN A 3 29.01 -19.58 -22.50
N PRO A 4 28.78 -20.51 -23.45
CA PRO A 4 28.40 -20.15 -24.81
C PRO A 4 26.99 -19.53 -24.82
N PHE A 5 26.83 -18.45 -25.58
CA PHE A 5 25.55 -17.77 -25.78
C PHE A 5 24.48 -18.71 -26.33
N ARG A 6 23.32 -18.79 -25.65
CA ARG A 6 22.13 -19.52 -26.11
C ARG A 6 21.03 -18.53 -26.44
N GLN A 7 20.39 -18.74 -27.60
CA GLN A 7 19.32 -17.88 -28.10
C GLN A 7 18.04 -17.98 -27.24
N GLU A 8 17.80 -19.13 -26.61
CA GLU A 8 16.71 -19.35 -25.65
C GLU A 8 16.83 -18.41 -24.45
N ASP A 9 18.04 -18.27 -23.91
CA ASP A 9 18.27 -17.34 -22.81
C ASP A 9 17.85 -15.91 -23.22
N LEU A 10 18.22 -15.46 -24.43
CA LEU A 10 17.91 -14.11 -24.91
C LEU A 10 16.40 -13.81 -24.91
N ILE A 11 15.56 -14.82 -25.18
CA ILE A 11 14.10 -14.66 -25.22
C ILE A 11 13.55 -14.46 -23.80
N ASP A 12 13.92 -15.32 -22.85
CA ASP A 12 13.55 -15.17 -21.44
C ASP A 12 14.00 -13.82 -20.87
N LYS A 13 15.17 -13.37 -21.33
CA LYS A 13 15.78 -12.10 -20.95
C LYS A 13 15.07 -10.89 -21.55
N LEU A 14 14.60 -10.97 -22.79
CA LEU A 14 13.77 -9.92 -23.40
C LEU A 14 12.38 -9.84 -22.77
N LEU A 15 11.80 -10.98 -22.39
CA LEU A 15 10.54 -11.04 -21.62
C LEU A 15 10.67 -10.37 -20.25
N LEU A 16 11.81 -10.52 -19.58
CA LEU A 16 12.08 -9.81 -18.33
C LEU A 16 12.12 -8.28 -18.53
N VAL A 17 12.77 -7.82 -19.60
CA VAL A 17 12.81 -6.38 -19.96
C VAL A 17 11.42 -5.85 -20.30
N GLU A 18 10.60 -6.63 -21.02
CA GLU A 18 9.20 -6.29 -21.32
C GLU A 18 8.36 -6.19 -20.05
N THR A 19 8.51 -7.15 -19.14
CA THR A 19 7.83 -7.16 -17.83
C THR A 19 8.21 -5.93 -17.00
N LEU A 20 9.50 -5.56 -17.00
CA LEU A 20 10.00 -4.37 -16.33
C LEU A 20 9.44 -3.08 -16.95
N ASN A 21 9.34 -3.02 -18.28
CA ASN A 21 8.72 -1.90 -18.99
C ASN A 21 7.22 -1.77 -18.66
N SER A 22 6.49 -2.89 -18.61
CA SER A 22 5.08 -2.89 -18.19
C SER A 22 4.93 -2.37 -16.75
N THR A 23 5.80 -2.82 -15.85
CA THR A 23 5.84 -2.37 -14.45
C THR A 23 6.14 -0.87 -14.34
N LEU A 24 7.06 -0.35 -15.16
CA LEU A 24 7.38 1.08 -15.26
C LEU A 24 6.19 1.91 -15.75
N ILE A 25 5.52 1.45 -16.81
CA ILE A 25 4.34 2.13 -17.36
C ILE A 25 3.24 2.15 -16.30
N HIS A 26 2.99 1.02 -15.63
CA HIS A 26 2.01 0.95 -14.55
C HIS A 26 2.36 1.88 -13.39
N PHE A 27 3.63 1.95 -12.99
CA PHE A 27 4.09 2.88 -11.96
C PHE A 27 3.85 4.35 -12.34
N VAL A 28 4.12 4.73 -13.59
CA VAL A 28 3.89 6.10 -14.09
C VAL A 28 2.39 6.42 -14.13
N LEU A 29 1.56 5.49 -14.60
CA LEU A 29 0.12 5.68 -14.64
C LEU A 29 -0.49 5.74 -13.24
N SER A 30 -0.06 4.87 -12.32
CA SER A 30 -0.55 4.89 -10.93
C SER A 30 -0.14 6.17 -10.21
N THR A 31 1.09 6.66 -10.41
CA THR A 31 1.52 7.94 -9.81
C THR A 31 0.79 9.15 -10.38
N GLN A 32 0.41 9.13 -11.66
CA GLN A 32 -0.42 10.19 -12.25
C GLN A 32 -1.87 10.16 -11.77
N ALA A 33 -2.44 8.97 -11.53
CA ALA A 33 -3.81 8.82 -11.07
C ALA A 33 -3.97 9.10 -9.56
N GLU A 34 -3.03 8.61 -8.75
CA GLU A 34 -3.11 8.68 -7.28
C GLU A 34 -2.54 9.98 -6.71
N GLY A 35 -1.71 10.71 -7.47
CA GLY A 35 -1.07 11.95 -7.02
C GLY A 35 -0.06 11.80 -5.87
N VAL A 36 0.12 10.57 -5.37
CA VAL A 36 1.03 10.18 -4.30
C VAL A 36 2.02 9.15 -4.85
N ILE A 37 3.29 9.28 -4.46
CA ILE A 37 4.37 8.40 -4.93
C ILE A 37 4.82 7.53 -3.76
N ASP A 38 4.55 6.23 -3.83
CA ASP A 38 5.02 5.26 -2.85
C ASP A 38 6.56 5.07 -2.97
N PRO A 39 7.36 5.52 -1.98
CA PRO A 39 8.81 5.45 -2.05
C PRO A 39 9.35 4.02 -2.09
N ASP A 40 8.66 3.05 -1.49
CA ASP A 40 9.10 1.65 -1.45
C ASP A 40 8.94 0.99 -2.84
N LYS A 41 7.90 1.38 -3.59
CA LYS A 41 7.73 0.97 -4.99
C LYS A 41 8.85 1.53 -5.85
N VAL A 42 9.23 2.79 -5.65
CA VAL A 42 10.33 3.42 -6.40
C VAL A 42 11.65 2.72 -6.10
N ASP A 43 11.95 2.45 -4.83
CA ASP A 43 13.21 1.82 -4.42
C ASP A 43 13.29 0.36 -4.93
N SER A 44 12.18 -0.37 -4.95
CA SER A 44 12.08 -1.71 -5.56
C SER A 44 12.30 -1.69 -7.08
N LEU A 45 11.75 -0.66 -7.74
CA LEU A 45 11.86 -0.49 -9.19
C LEU A 45 13.29 -0.09 -9.58
N ILE A 46 13.96 0.74 -8.78
CA ILE A 46 15.38 1.06 -8.92
C ILE A 46 16.23 -0.22 -8.80
N GLN A 47 16.00 -1.06 -7.79
CA GLN A 47 16.75 -2.31 -7.64
C GLN A 47 16.54 -3.27 -8.82
N ALA A 48 15.31 -3.40 -9.33
CA ALA A 48 15.00 -4.23 -10.48
C ALA A 48 15.66 -3.69 -11.77
N LEU A 49 15.69 -2.37 -11.95
CA LEU A 49 16.39 -1.71 -13.05
C LEU A 49 17.90 -1.92 -12.99
N THR A 50 18.54 -1.70 -11.85
CA THR A 50 19.99 -1.85 -11.68
C THR A 50 20.40 -3.31 -11.91
N LYS A 51 19.66 -4.29 -11.38
CA LYS A 51 19.91 -5.71 -11.62
C LYS A 51 19.80 -6.06 -13.11
N THR A 52 18.74 -5.60 -13.78
CA THR A 52 18.53 -5.85 -15.21
C THR A 52 19.62 -5.19 -16.06
N ARG A 53 20.09 -3.99 -15.69
CA ARG A 53 21.17 -3.27 -16.38
C ARG A 53 22.51 -4.00 -16.30
N VAL A 54 22.96 -4.32 -15.08
CA VAL A 54 24.23 -5.05 -14.85
C VAL A 54 24.22 -6.37 -15.62
N TRP A 55 23.08 -7.05 -15.60
CA TRP A 55 22.89 -8.31 -16.29
C TRP A 55 22.92 -8.16 -17.84
N LEU A 56 22.35 -7.09 -18.40
CA LEU A 56 22.46 -6.79 -19.83
C LEU A 56 23.90 -6.42 -20.23
N GLU A 57 24.63 -5.71 -19.38
CA GLU A 57 26.06 -5.39 -19.57
C GLU A 57 26.93 -6.66 -19.59
N GLU A 58 26.69 -7.59 -18.67
CA GLU A 58 27.34 -8.91 -18.66
C GLU A 58 27.04 -9.72 -19.93
N THR A 59 25.81 -9.62 -20.42
CA THR A 59 25.38 -10.31 -21.64
C THR A 59 26.06 -9.72 -22.87
N ILE A 60 26.12 -8.40 -23.01
CA ILE A 60 26.84 -7.72 -24.10
C ILE A 60 28.32 -8.12 -24.16
N ASN A 61 28.93 -8.38 -23.00
CA ASN A 61 30.32 -8.81 -22.87
C ASN A 61 30.55 -10.31 -23.09
N ALA A 62 29.49 -11.10 -23.31
CA ALA A 62 29.60 -12.54 -23.56
C ALA A 62 30.00 -12.85 -25.02
N ASN A 63 30.86 -13.85 -25.19
CA ASN A 63 31.33 -14.27 -26.52
C ASN A 63 30.21 -14.94 -27.32
N GLY A 64 30.01 -14.51 -28.57
CA GLY A 64 29.08 -15.16 -29.52
C GLY A 64 27.78 -14.42 -29.81
N ILE A 65 27.63 -13.16 -29.36
CA ILE A 65 26.44 -12.36 -29.66
C ILE A 65 26.57 -11.68 -31.04
N PRO A 66 25.52 -11.73 -31.89
CA PRO A 66 25.49 -11.00 -33.15
C PRO A 66 25.65 -9.48 -32.93
N PRO A 67 26.40 -8.76 -33.80
CA PRO A 67 26.62 -7.32 -33.66
C PRO A 67 25.32 -6.50 -33.60
N SER A 68 24.29 -6.90 -34.36
CA SER A 68 22.96 -6.27 -34.35
C SER A 68 22.27 -6.39 -33.00
N THR A 69 22.33 -7.57 -32.37
CA THR A 69 21.77 -7.82 -31.03
C THR A 69 22.54 -7.03 -29.97
N SER A 70 23.88 -7.02 -30.04
CA SER A 70 24.73 -6.24 -29.13
C SER A 70 24.41 -4.74 -29.18
N ASN A 71 24.19 -4.19 -30.38
CA ASN A 71 23.79 -2.78 -30.56
C ASN A 71 22.42 -2.47 -29.93
N ILE A 72 21.44 -3.36 -30.07
CA ILE A 72 20.11 -3.20 -29.48
C ILE A 72 20.18 -3.27 -27.95
N LEU A 73 20.89 -4.27 -27.40
CA LEU A 73 21.06 -4.39 -25.95
C LEU A 73 21.81 -3.19 -25.37
N SER A 74 22.81 -2.65 -26.08
CA SER A 74 23.53 -1.44 -25.67
C SER A 74 22.62 -0.21 -25.63
N LEU A 75 21.67 -0.08 -26.56
CA LEU A 75 20.66 0.98 -26.52
C LEU A 75 19.71 0.82 -25.34
N ILE A 76 19.29 -0.41 -25.03
CA ILE A 76 18.44 -0.72 -23.87
C ILE A 76 19.18 -0.36 -22.57
N VAL A 77 20.43 -0.80 -22.40
CA VAL A 77 21.28 -0.45 -21.24
C VAL A 77 21.37 1.06 -21.07
N LYS A 78 21.61 1.80 -22.15
CA LYS A 78 21.66 3.27 -22.11
C LYS A 78 20.34 3.89 -21.64
N ARG A 79 19.19 3.33 -22.03
CA ARG A 79 17.87 3.79 -21.57
C ARG A 79 17.59 3.44 -20.12
N LEU A 80 17.94 2.23 -19.67
CA LEU A 80 17.79 1.82 -18.27
C LEU A 80 18.66 2.69 -17.35
N SER A 81 19.89 3.01 -17.76
CA SER A 81 20.78 3.93 -17.03
C SER A 81 20.19 5.35 -16.90
N GLN A 82 19.51 5.85 -17.95
CA GLN A 82 18.80 7.12 -17.87
C GLN A 82 17.65 7.08 -16.86
N LEU A 83 16.84 6.01 -16.86
CA LEU A 83 15.74 5.83 -15.91
C LEU A 83 16.24 5.71 -14.47
N GLU A 84 17.31 4.94 -14.25
CA GLU A 84 17.98 4.79 -12.96
C GLU A 84 18.53 6.11 -12.42
N SER A 85 18.95 7.04 -13.28
CA SER A 85 19.41 8.37 -12.84
C SER A 85 18.27 9.31 -12.44
N LEU A 86 17.05 9.07 -12.93
CA LEU A 86 15.88 9.94 -12.71
C LEU A 86 15.02 9.47 -11.54
N LEU A 87 14.85 8.16 -11.35
CA LEU A 87 14.00 7.59 -10.29
C LEU A 87 14.43 7.98 -8.85
N PRO A 88 15.73 8.06 -8.49
CA PRO A 88 16.14 8.52 -7.17
C PRO A 88 15.71 9.96 -6.89
N ARG A 89 15.69 10.83 -7.91
CA ARG A 89 15.22 12.21 -7.77
C ARG A 89 13.70 12.27 -7.55
N VAL A 90 12.96 11.32 -8.12
CA VAL A 90 11.51 11.17 -7.91
C VAL A 90 11.23 10.60 -6.52
N SER A 91 11.96 9.57 -6.07
CA SER A 91 11.90 9.02 -4.69
C SER A 91 12.22 10.09 -3.65
N GLN A 92 13.25 10.90 -3.89
CA GLN A 92 13.63 11.98 -2.97
C GLN A 92 12.58 13.08 -2.92
N ARG A 93 12.01 13.50 -4.06
CA ARG A 93 10.89 14.45 -4.08
C ARG A 93 9.64 13.88 -3.42
N ALA A 94 9.33 12.60 -3.60
CA ALA A 94 8.22 11.93 -2.92
C ALA A 94 8.40 11.99 -1.40
N LYS A 95 9.60 11.62 -0.92
CA LYS A 95 9.98 11.68 0.50
C LYS A 95 9.95 13.12 1.05
N GLU A 96 10.29 14.13 0.24
CA GLU A 96 10.22 15.55 0.62
C GLU A 96 8.78 16.06 0.68
N VAL A 97 7.90 15.65 -0.24
CA VAL A 97 6.47 16.01 -0.25
C VAL A 97 5.74 15.34 0.94
N GLU A 98 6.04 14.08 1.24
CA GLU A 98 5.52 13.40 2.43
C GLU A 98 5.96 14.08 3.74
N ARG A 99 7.21 14.56 3.79
CA ARG A 99 7.73 15.29 4.95
C ARG A 99 7.15 16.70 5.11
N SER A 100 6.83 17.38 4.01
CA SER A 100 6.35 18.76 4.02
C SER A 100 4.83 18.88 4.13
N GLY A 101 4.05 17.84 3.77
CA GLY A 101 2.58 17.92 3.71
C GLY A 101 1.82 17.80 5.03
N ALA A 102 2.38 17.14 6.06
CA ALA A 102 1.65 16.91 7.32
C ALA A 102 2.49 17.18 8.58
N ALA A 103 3.78 16.83 8.55
CA ALA A 103 4.66 17.03 9.71
C ALA A 103 4.96 18.52 9.95
N GLN A 104 5.02 19.35 8.90
CA GLN A 104 5.38 20.76 9.06
C GLN A 104 4.22 21.62 9.57
N GLU A 105 2.96 21.31 9.21
CA GLU A 105 1.80 21.96 9.83
C GLU A 105 1.67 21.59 11.31
N ILE A 106 1.87 20.31 11.64
CA ILE A 106 1.77 19.82 13.02
C ILE A 106 2.93 20.34 13.89
N ILE A 107 4.16 20.41 13.36
CA ILE A 107 5.32 20.99 14.06
C ILE A 107 5.17 22.51 14.18
N SER A 108 4.61 23.21 13.19
CA SER A 108 4.32 24.65 13.28
C SER A 108 3.27 24.97 14.36
N ILE A 109 2.33 24.05 14.58
CA ILE A 109 1.29 24.16 15.61
C ILE A 109 1.82 23.76 17.00
N LEU A 110 2.71 22.76 17.08
CA LEU A 110 3.26 22.24 18.35
C LEU A 110 4.49 23.00 18.87
N GLU A 111 5.31 23.62 18.02
CA GLU A 111 6.54 24.30 18.45
C GLU A 111 6.31 25.71 19.02
N GLY A 112 5.06 26.20 19.07
CA GLY A 112 4.69 27.36 19.89
C GLY A 112 5.70 28.52 19.86
N SER A 113 6.19 28.92 18.68
CA SER A 113 7.16 30.01 18.57
C SER A 113 6.45 31.36 18.47
N PRO A 114 6.64 32.30 19.42
CA PRO A 114 5.98 33.59 19.47
C PRO A 114 6.67 34.59 18.52
N LYS A 115 6.78 34.25 17.23
CA LYS A 115 7.36 35.14 16.21
C LYS A 115 6.60 35.20 14.89
N ALA A 116 5.39 34.64 14.80
CA ALA A 116 4.49 34.84 13.67
C ALA A 116 3.35 35.84 13.93
N ALA A 117 3.31 36.49 15.11
CA ALA A 117 2.31 37.50 15.45
C ALA A 117 2.63 38.92 14.93
N SER A 118 3.56 39.08 14.00
CA SER A 118 3.99 40.43 13.55
C SER A 118 4.11 40.62 12.03
N GLN A 119 3.45 39.78 11.22
CA GLN A 119 3.42 39.95 9.75
C GLN A 119 2.04 39.84 9.09
N VAL A 120 0.94 40.00 9.84
CA VAL A 120 -0.42 40.17 9.24
C VAL A 120 -0.98 41.59 9.43
N THR A 121 -0.24 42.49 10.09
CA THR A 121 -0.61 43.92 10.22
C THR A 121 0.40 44.83 9.54
N ARG A 122 0.76 44.54 8.28
CA ARG A 122 1.48 45.51 7.44
C ARG A 122 1.35 45.23 5.94
N ALA A 123 0.11 45.14 5.47
CA ALA A 123 -0.19 45.16 4.03
C ALA A 123 -1.46 45.95 3.70
N VAL A 124 -1.81 46.98 4.48
CA VAL A 124 -2.74 48.03 4.02
C VAL A 124 -2.34 49.35 4.67
N THR A 125 -1.21 49.94 4.27
CA THR A 125 -0.97 51.39 4.32
C THR A 125 0.35 51.69 3.63
N ALA A 126 0.28 52.36 2.47
CA ALA A 126 1.13 53.47 2.03
C ALA A 126 1.49 53.38 0.54
N SER A 127 0.62 53.93 -0.32
CA SER A 127 0.95 54.79 -1.46
C SER A 127 -0.40 55.22 -2.07
N ALA A 128 -0.82 56.49 -2.18
CA ALA A 128 -0.14 57.77 -2.04
C ALA A 128 -1.16 58.89 -1.69
N ALA A 129 -0.60 60.05 -1.36
CA ALA A 129 -1.17 61.29 -0.83
C ALA A 129 -2.25 62.04 -1.66
N ALA A 130 -3.26 62.57 -0.92
CA ALA A 130 -3.74 63.97 -0.84
C ALA A 130 -4.35 64.72 -2.08
N PRO A 131 -5.07 65.86 -1.91
CA PRO A 131 -6.22 66.14 -1.02
C PRO A 131 -7.35 67.04 -1.64
N ALA A 132 -8.43 67.27 -0.85
CA ALA A 132 -9.39 68.39 -0.87
C ALA A 132 -10.46 68.39 -2.00
N VAL A 133 -11.73 68.83 -1.85
CA VAL A 133 -12.34 70.01 -1.23
C VAL A 133 -13.88 69.79 -1.12
N ALA A 134 -14.55 70.27 -0.05
CA ALA A 134 -15.97 70.76 0.05
C ALA A 134 -17.14 69.87 -0.43
N ALA A 135 -18.40 69.96 0.02
CA ALA A 135 -19.15 70.64 1.07
C ALA A 135 -20.63 70.19 0.89
N GLN A 136 -21.42 70.33 1.97
CA GLN A 136 -22.84 70.71 1.99
C GLN A 136 -23.89 69.74 1.38
N GLU A 137 -24.83 69.27 2.20
CA GLU A 137 -26.25 69.72 2.27
C GLU A 137 -27.11 69.00 1.22
N ALA A 138 -28.41 68.75 1.34
CA ALA A 138 -29.41 68.80 2.39
C ALA A 138 -30.67 68.15 1.77
N VAL A 139 -31.50 67.50 2.60
CA VAL A 139 -32.97 67.68 2.65
C VAL A 139 -33.78 67.42 1.36
N SER A 140 -34.62 66.37 1.37
CA SER A 140 -36.11 66.44 1.19
C SER A 140 -36.73 65.19 0.54
N THR A 141 -37.60 64.53 1.30
CA THR A 141 -38.85 63.83 0.90
C THR A 141 -39.85 64.76 0.15
N PRO A 142 -41.07 64.34 -0.29
CA PRO A 142 -41.70 63.01 -0.52
C PRO A 142 -42.51 62.93 -1.86
N GLY A 143 -43.13 61.77 -2.18
CA GLY A 143 -44.37 61.78 -2.99
C GLY A 143 -44.69 60.58 -3.89
N THR A 144 -45.64 59.75 -3.44
CA THR A 144 -46.76 59.13 -4.20
C THR A 144 -46.54 58.22 -5.43
N GLY A 145 -47.11 57.01 -5.33
CA GLY A 145 -48.01 56.47 -6.38
C GLY A 145 -47.54 55.25 -7.18
N THR A 146 -47.97 54.06 -6.73
CA THR A 146 -48.50 52.89 -7.49
C THR A 146 -47.87 52.37 -8.80
N GLU A 147 -47.73 51.03 -8.81
CA GLU A 147 -47.78 50.06 -9.92
C GLU A 147 -46.47 49.52 -10.56
N GLN A 148 -46.25 48.23 -10.28
CA GLN A 148 -45.73 47.12 -11.12
C GLN A 148 -44.26 47.10 -11.60
N ALA A 149 -43.49 46.18 -10.96
CA ALA A 149 -42.40 45.29 -11.43
C ALA A 149 -41.19 45.87 -12.23
N PRO A 150 -39.94 45.35 -12.10
CA PRO A 150 -39.52 44.04 -11.59
C PRO A 150 -38.46 44.07 -10.47
N SER A 151 -38.43 43.02 -9.66
CA SER A 151 -37.43 42.79 -8.61
C SER A 151 -36.03 42.51 -9.20
N SER A 152 -35.06 43.34 -8.82
CA SER A 152 -33.63 43.06 -8.93
C SER A 152 -32.95 43.53 -7.64
N GLN A 153 -31.89 42.81 -7.25
CA GLN A 153 -31.04 42.97 -6.04
C GLN A 153 -31.60 42.29 -4.78
N SER A 154 -31.15 41.07 -4.49
CA SER A 154 -29.90 40.75 -3.78
C SER A 154 -29.97 41.16 -2.31
N ASP A 155 -30.35 40.23 -1.43
CA ASP A 155 -29.77 40.22 -0.10
C ASP A 155 -29.91 38.87 0.62
N LEU A 156 -28.86 38.56 1.37
CA LEU A 156 -28.77 37.58 2.47
C LEU A 156 -28.62 36.10 2.12
N VAL A 157 -27.36 35.71 1.89
CA VAL A 157 -26.83 34.37 2.17
C VAL A 157 -26.62 34.25 3.69
N PRO A 158 -27.27 33.30 4.41
CA PRO A 158 -26.87 32.99 5.78
C PRO A 158 -25.59 32.14 5.74
N LEU A 159 -24.45 32.82 5.78
CA LEU A 159 -23.12 32.21 5.90
C LEU A 159 -22.83 31.86 7.37
N VAL A 160 -23.54 30.87 7.92
CA VAL A 160 -23.11 30.18 9.14
C VAL A 160 -23.29 28.69 8.88
N LYS A 161 -22.24 28.06 8.33
CA LYS A 161 -22.08 26.61 8.42
C LYS A 161 -22.17 26.26 9.90
N ALA A 162 -23.22 25.54 10.28
CA ALA A 162 -23.24 24.82 11.54
C ALA A 162 -21.94 24.01 11.67
N PRO A 163 -21.37 23.86 12.87
CA PRO A 163 -20.23 22.98 13.06
C PRO A 163 -20.63 21.59 12.57
N GLU A 164 -20.01 21.13 11.48
CA GLU A 164 -20.18 19.75 11.00
C GLU A 164 -19.77 18.87 12.19
N LEU A 165 -20.75 18.16 12.76
CA LEU A 165 -20.49 17.14 13.77
C LEU A 165 -19.38 16.22 13.22
N PRO A 166 -18.36 15.86 14.02
CA PRO A 166 -17.31 14.98 13.54
C PRO A 166 -17.97 13.72 12.98
N ARG A 167 -17.75 13.46 11.69
CA ARG A 167 -18.24 12.23 11.06
C ARG A 167 -17.63 11.06 11.84
N PRO A 168 -18.42 10.06 12.27
CA PRO A 168 -17.85 8.91 12.95
C PRO A 168 -16.79 8.29 12.04
N GLU A 169 -15.60 8.06 12.60
CA GLU A 169 -14.52 7.40 11.87
C GLU A 169 -15.00 6.02 11.41
N PRO A 170 -14.77 5.64 10.15
CA PRO A 170 -15.32 4.41 9.55
C PRO A 170 -14.82 3.16 10.27
N PHE A 171 -13.64 3.24 10.89
CA PHE A 171 -13.09 2.24 11.80
C PHE A 171 -12.07 2.90 12.73
N LYS A 172 -11.85 2.29 13.90
CA LYS A 172 -10.85 2.72 14.88
C LYS A 172 -9.99 1.54 15.34
N LYS A 173 -8.67 1.73 15.44
CA LYS A 173 -7.76 0.77 16.05
C LYS A 173 -7.86 0.87 17.57
N VAL A 174 -7.99 -0.27 18.23
CA VAL A 174 -8.09 -0.46 19.68
C VAL A 174 -6.81 -1.13 20.18
N GLU A 175 -6.40 -0.83 21.40
CA GLU A 175 -5.19 -1.40 22.01
C GLU A 175 -5.32 -2.90 22.31
N ILE A 176 -6.54 -3.39 22.50
CA ILE A 176 -6.85 -4.77 22.85
C ILE A 176 -7.65 -5.41 21.71
N GLU A 177 -7.18 -6.57 21.25
CA GLU A 177 -7.84 -7.42 20.25
C GLU A 177 -9.14 -8.04 20.81
N ASP A 178 -10.23 -8.09 20.01
CA ASP A 178 -11.35 -9.00 20.31
C ASP A 178 -11.03 -10.35 19.70
N ASP A 179 -11.21 -11.43 20.44
CA ASP A 179 -11.26 -12.77 19.85
C ASP A 179 -12.69 -13.31 19.86
N GLU A 180 -13.65 -12.52 19.37
CA GLU A 180 -15.07 -12.89 19.33
C GLU A 180 -15.29 -14.23 18.60
N PHE A 181 -14.50 -14.49 17.56
CA PHE A 181 -14.56 -15.70 16.74
C PHE A 181 -13.68 -16.86 17.27
N GLY A 182 -12.91 -16.64 18.35
CA GLY A 182 -12.00 -17.63 18.93
C GLY A 182 -10.83 -18.04 18.03
N LEU A 183 -10.56 -17.31 16.95
CA LEU A 183 -9.55 -17.63 15.94
C LEU A 183 -8.14 -17.40 16.47
N ILE A 184 -7.91 -16.34 17.26
CA ILE A 184 -6.59 -16.01 17.81
C ILE A 184 -6.17 -17.11 18.79
N SER A 185 -7.05 -17.41 19.76
CA SER A 185 -6.78 -18.40 20.81
C SER A 185 -6.54 -19.80 20.22
N GLN A 186 -7.36 -20.21 19.24
CA GLN A 186 -7.18 -21.49 18.56
C GLN A 186 -5.85 -21.55 17.80
N THR A 187 -5.51 -20.50 17.05
CA THR A 187 -4.28 -20.44 16.25
C THR A 187 -3.05 -20.43 17.15
N GLN A 188 -3.08 -19.66 18.24
CA GLN A 188 -2.03 -19.64 19.25
C GLN A 188 -1.85 -21.01 19.90
N HIS A 189 -2.94 -21.72 20.22
CA HIS A 189 -2.88 -23.06 20.78
C HIS A 189 -2.20 -24.05 19.82
N ILE A 190 -2.54 -24.02 18.53
CA ILE A 190 -1.91 -24.87 17.50
C ILE A 190 -0.40 -24.59 17.40
N ILE A 191 0.00 -23.31 17.40
CA ILE A 191 1.42 -22.93 17.39
C ILE A 191 2.14 -23.48 18.63
N GLN A 192 1.55 -23.32 19.81
CA GLN A 192 2.13 -23.80 21.07
C GLN A 192 2.30 -25.32 21.07
N GLN A 193 1.31 -26.08 20.59
CA GLN A 193 1.39 -27.55 20.48
C GLN A 193 2.54 -27.99 19.54
N LYS A 194 2.78 -27.23 18.46
CA LYS A 194 3.76 -27.58 17.43
C LYS A 194 5.14 -26.96 17.65
N ARG A 195 5.30 -26.10 18.67
CA ARG A 195 6.55 -25.34 18.91
C ARG A 195 7.81 -26.19 19.09
N ASN A 196 7.67 -27.40 19.64
CA ASN A 196 8.79 -28.31 19.89
C ASN A 196 9.11 -29.20 18.68
N GLN A 197 8.23 -29.21 17.66
CA GLN A 197 8.34 -30.08 16.49
C GLN A 197 8.72 -29.29 15.24
N ALA A 198 8.35 -28.01 15.15
CA ALA A 198 8.54 -27.20 13.97
C ALA A 198 9.03 -25.79 14.34
N HIS A 199 9.76 -25.15 13.41
CA HIS A 199 10.09 -23.74 13.53
C HIS A 199 8.81 -22.88 13.50
N ILE A 200 8.67 -21.91 14.41
CA ILE A 200 7.41 -21.17 14.57
C ILE A 200 7.42 -19.72 14.08
N LEU A 201 8.56 -19.15 13.68
CA LEU A 201 8.59 -17.71 13.34
C LEU A 201 7.59 -17.34 12.23
N LEU A 202 7.53 -18.13 11.14
CA LEU A 202 6.59 -17.88 10.06
C LEU A 202 5.11 -18.06 10.51
N PRO A 203 4.73 -19.13 11.22
CA PRO A 203 3.43 -19.21 11.89
C PRO A 203 3.10 -18.03 12.82
N VAL A 204 4.08 -17.55 13.59
CA VAL A 204 3.93 -16.40 14.49
C VAL A 204 3.70 -15.11 13.71
N PHE A 205 4.38 -14.91 12.57
CA PHE A 205 4.13 -13.79 11.68
C PHE A 205 2.64 -13.71 11.29
N TRP A 206 2.07 -14.82 10.84
CA TRP A 206 0.65 -14.88 10.49
C TRP A 206 -0.29 -14.77 11.71
N LEU A 207 0.13 -15.23 12.89
CA LEU A 207 -0.63 -14.99 14.13
C LEU A 207 -0.70 -13.49 14.47
N GLU A 208 0.39 -12.74 14.31
CA GLU A 208 0.37 -11.30 14.55
C GLU A 208 -0.49 -10.55 13.53
N VAL A 209 -0.54 -11.01 12.28
CA VAL A 209 -1.53 -10.52 11.30
C VAL A 209 -2.95 -10.73 11.82
N LEU A 210 -3.25 -11.95 12.30
CA LEU A 210 -4.57 -12.29 12.79
C LEU A 210 -4.98 -11.39 13.96
N LYS A 211 -4.08 -11.18 14.92
CA LYS A 211 -4.29 -10.26 16.04
C LYS A 211 -4.54 -8.83 15.57
N GLU A 212 -3.70 -8.33 14.67
CA GLU A 212 -3.80 -6.95 14.19
C GLU A 212 -5.10 -6.69 13.43
N VAL A 213 -5.62 -7.66 12.67
CA VAL A 213 -6.97 -7.57 12.05
C VAL A 213 -8.03 -7.40 13.14
N HIS A 214 -7.95 -8.16 14.23
CA HIS A 214 -8.91 -8.11 15.33
C HIS A 214 -8.79 -6.89 16.26
N ARG A 215 -7.79 -6.02 16.06
CA ARG A 215 -7.66 -4.75 16.80
C ARG A 215 -8.52 -3.63 16.26
N TYR A 216 -9.15 -3.80 15.09
CA TYR A 216 -10.02 -2.77 14.53
C TYR A 216 -11.45 -2.92 15.05
N ARG A 217 -12.18 -1.81 15.10
CA ARG A 217 -13.62 -1.77 15.41
C ARG A 217 -14.33 -0.81 14.47
N SER A 218 -15.56 -1.14 14.12
CA SER A 218 -16.49 -0.28 13.40
C SER A 218 -17.91 -0.58 13.85
N GLU A 219 -18.81 0.40 13.72
CA GLU A 219 -20.25 0.22 13.94
C GLU A 219 -20.98 -0.30 12.69
N SER A 220 -20.25 -0.53 11.58
CA SER A 220 -20.81 -1.05 10.34
C SER A 220 -21.39 -2.47 10.49
N ALA A 221 -22.54 -2.71 9.88
CA ALA A 221 -23.17 -4.04 9.84
C ALA A 221 -22.31 -5.11 9.14
N HIS A 222 -21.38 -4.69 8.26
CA HIS A 222 -20.48 -5.57 7.52
C HIS A 222 -19.13 -5.77 8.22
N PHE A 223 -18.94 -5.18 9.41
CA PHE A 223 -17.66 -5.23 10.10
C PHE A 223 -17.30 -6.64 10.59
N GLY A 224 -18.30 -7.43 11.01
CA GLY A 224 -18.08 -8.83 11.41
C GLY A 224 -17.39 -9.63 10.31
N ASP A 225 -17.93 -9.57 9.08
CA ASP A 225 -17.35 -10.25 7.92
C ASP A 225 -15.95 -9.69 7.56
N ALA A 226 -15.73 -8.38 7.74
CA ALA A 226 -14.45 -7.73 7.49
C ALA A 226 -13.34 -8.18 8.48
N VAL A 227 -13.70 -8.82 9.60
CA VAL A 227 -12.75 -9.42 10.54
C VAL A 227 -12.70 -10.94 10.34
N GLU A 228 -13.86 -11.58 10.24
CA GLU A 228 -13.98 -13.04 10.20
C GLU A 228 -13.38 -13.64 8.92
N VAL A 229 -13.71 -13.10 7.73
CA VAL A 229 -13.26 -13.64 6.44
C VAL A 229 -11.73 -13.66 6.33
N PRO A 230 -11.02 -12.52 6.48
CA PRO A 230 -9.55 -12.55 6.47
C PRO A 230 -8.99 -13.36 7.63
N GLY A 231 -9.62 -13.31 8.81
CA GLY A 231 -9.19 -14.06 9.99
C GLY A 231 -9.18 -15.57 9.77
N GLN A 232 -10.26 -16.13 9.21
CA GLN A 232 -10.37 -17.55 8.89
C GLN A 232 -9.32 -17.98 7.87
N ILE A 233 -9.05 -17.16 6.84
CA ILE A 233 -8.03 -17.44 5.83
C ILE A 233 -6.62 -17.45 6.45
N VAL A 234 -6.30 -16.46 7.28
CA VAL A 234 -5.00 -16.39 7.97
C VAL A 234 -4.83 -17.57 8.94
N ALA A 235 -5.86 -17.91 9.71
CA ALA A 235 -5.85 -19.07 10.59
C ALA A 235 -5.66 -20.38 9.81
N LYS A 236 -6.30 -20.51 8.63
CA LYS A 236 -6.11 -21.64 7.71
C LYS A 236 -4.67 -21.72 7.21
N ILE A 237 -4.05 -20.59 6.84
CA ILE A 237 -2.63 -20.55 6.43
C ILE A 237 -1.73 -21.09 7.54
N VAL A 238 -1.90 -20.61 8.78
CA VAL A 238 -1.11 -21.09 9.93
C VAL A 238 -1.30 -22.59 10.14
N ARG A 239 -2.54 -23.06 10.12
CA ARG A 239 -2.86 -24.48 10.27
C ARG A 239 -2.16 -25.32 9.20
N VAL A 240 -2.34 -24.97 7.94
CA VAL A 240 -1.74 -25.65 6.79
C VAL A 240 -0.21 -25.66 6.88
N LEU A 241 0.42 -24.55 7.27
CA LEU A 241 1.87 -24.47 7.48
C LEU A 241 2.34 -25.50 8.53
N LEU A 242 1.59 -25.68 9.62
CA LEU A 242 2.00 -26.53 10.74
C LEU A 242 1.56 -27.99 10.64
N THR A 243 0.50 -28.30 9.88
CA THR A 243 -0.09 -29.64 9.85
C THR A 243 0.05 -30.36 8.52
N GLU A 244 0.22 -29.64 7.41
CA GLU A 244 0.19 -30.23 6.07
C GLU A 244 1.54 -30.13 5.34
N ALA A 245 1.83 -31.13 4.50
CA ALA A 245 2.97 -31.07 3.61
C ALA A 245 2.69 -30.07 2.45
N PRO A 246 3.69 -29.31 1.96
CA PRO A 246 5.10 -29.39 2.34
C PRO A 246 5.48 -28.57 3.58
N GLY A 247 4.62 -27.65 4.05
CA GLY A 247 4.98 -26.69 5.09
C GLY A 247 5.42 -27.32 6.42
N ALA A 248 4.67 -28.31 6.90
CA ALA A 248 5.00 -28.95 8.18
C ALA A 248 6.37 -29.63 8.14
N ARG A 249 6.72 -30.25 7.00
CA ARG A 249 8.02 -30.92 6.82
C ARG A 249 9.15 -29.90 6.73
N LEU A 250 8.96 -28.84 5.95
CA LEU A 250 9.96 -27.77 5.80
C LEU A 250 10.28 -27.08 7.14
N LEU A 251 9.26 -26.76 7.94
CA LEU A 251 9.45 -26.15 9.25
C LEU A 251 10.07 -27.12 10.27
N GLN A 252 9.77 -28.43 10.18
CA GLN A 252 10.41 -29.48 10.99
C GLN A 252 11.89 -29.63 10.63
N ASP A 253 12.21 -29.62 9.34
CA ASP A 253 13.59 -29.71 8.88
C ASP A 253 14.38 -28.47 9.28
N LEU A 254 13.81 -27.27 9.13
CA LEU A 254 14.41 -26.00 9.56
C LEU A 254 14.83 -26.01 11.04
N LEU A 255 13.99 -26.55 11.91
CA LEU A 255 14.27 -26.62 13.35
C LEU A 255 15.53 -27.44 13.69
N LYS A 256 15.98 -28.34 12.80
CA LYS A 256 17.16 -29.18 13.06
C LYS A 256 18.47 -28.41 13.00
N TYR A 257 18.50 -27.29 12.26
CA TYR A 257 19.73 -26.54 12.00
C TYR A 257 19.62 -25.05 12.33
N ARG A 258 18.41 -24.50 12.46
CA ARG A 258 18.17 -23.10 12.87
C ARG A 258 17.61 -23.04 14.29
N ASN A 259 18.09 -22.05 15.06
CA ASN A 259 17.56 -21.77 16.40
C ASN A 259 16.11 -21.29 16.33
N GLN A 260 15.32 -21.67 17.33
CA GLN A 260 13.92 -21.27 17.41
C GLN A 260 13.77 -19.76 17.67
N GLU A 261 13.12 -19.07 16.76
CA GLU A 261 12.70 -17.69 16.93
C GLU A 261 11.18 -17.65 17.18
N SER A 262 10.77 -17.02 18.30
CA SER A 262 9.38 -17.06 18.78
C SER A 262 8.68 -15.70 18.81
N THR A 263 9.41 -14.63 18.47
CA THR A 263 8.93 -13.25 18.51
C THR A 263 9.35 -12.52 17.25
N LEU A 264 8.47 -11.65 16.76
CA LEU A 264 8.76 -10.74 15.65
C LEU A 264 9.59 -9.54 16.13
N GLU A 265 10.42 -9.03 15.23
CA GLU A 265 11.09 -7.74 15.39
C GLU A 265 10.11 -6.56 15.18
N PRO A 266 10.39 -5.37 15.75
CA PRO A 266 9.55 -4.20 15.57
C PRO A 266 9.32 -3.84 14.09
N SER A 267 10.35 -3.98 13.23
CA SER A 267 10.21 -3.74 11.79
C SER A 267 9.21 -4.69 11.13
N GLU A 268 9.20 -5.96 11.53
CA GLU A 268 8.29 -6.99 11.04
C GLU A 268 6.86 -6.68 11.47
N ILE A 269 6.67 -6.25 12.73
CA ILE A 269 5.38 -5.79 13.26
C ILE A 269 4.89 -4.55 12.49
N ASP A 270 5.74 -3.54 12.29
CA ASP A 270 5.39 -2.32 11.54
C ASP A 270 4.93 -2.62 10.11
N ARG A 271 5.46 -3.68 9.47
CA ARG A 271 4.97 -4.11 8.15
C ARG A 271 3.61 -4.78 8.22
N VAL A 272 3.37 -5.60 9.24
CA VAL A 272 2.05 -6.20 9.50
C VAL A 272 1.01 -5.10 9.70
N GLU A 273 1.28 -4.15 10.59
CA GLU A 273 0.38 -3.04 10.88
C GLU A 273 0.08 -2.20 9.62
N ARG A 274 1.10 -1.88 8.82
CA ARG A 274 0.92 -1.18 7.54
C ARG A 274 0.09 -1.97 6.54
N ALA A 275 0.27 -3.28 6.45
CA ALA A 275 -0.51 -4.12 5.53
C ALA A 275 -1.99 -4.19 5.93
N VAL A 276 -2.26 -4.39 7.23
CA VAL A 276 -3.62 -4.46 7.78
C VAL A 276 -4.31 -3.09 7.74
N SER A 277 -3.60 -2.00 8.04
CA SER A 277 -4.13 -0.64 7.91
C SER A 277 -4.56 -0.34 6.47
N LYS A 278 -3.73 -0.72 5.48
CA LYS A 278 -4.09 -0.57 4.05
C LYS A 278 -5.31 -1.42 3.66
N TYR A 279 -5.54 -2.57 4.31
CA TYR A 279 -6.74 -3.38 4.10
C TYR A 279 -7.99 -2.65 4.60
N TYR A 280 -7.98 -2.14 5.83
CA TYR A 280 -9.13 -1.39 6.37
C TYR A 280 -9.40 -0.09 5.62
N HIS A 281 -8.36 0.61 5.17
CA HIS A 281 -8.54 1.77 4.30
C HIS A 281 -9.18 1.40 2.95
N GLY A 282 -8.84 0.22 2.39
CA GLY A 282 -9.51 -0.31 1.21
C GLY A 282 -11.01 -0.58 1.43
N LEU A 283 -11.41 -0.90 2.66
CA LEU A 283 -12.80 -1.12 3.07
C LEU A 283 -13.53 0.14 3.54
N GLU A 284 -12.87 1.30 3.55
CA GLU A 284 -13.43 2.53 4.11
C GLU A 284 -14.79 2.90 3.50
N GLU A 285 -14.90 2.82 2.18
CA GLU A 285 -16.14 3.10 1.46
C GLU A 285 -17.25 2.15 1.87
N LEU A 286 -16.95 0.86 1.98
CA LEU A 286 -17.90 -0.17 2.41
C LEU A 286 -18.35 0.06 3.86
N LEU A 287 -17.41 0.30 4.78
CA LEU A 287 -17.68 0.44 6.20
C LEU A 287 -18.41 1.75 6.52
N SER A 288 -18.18 2.81 5.75
CA SER A 288 -18.91 4.08 5.85
C SER A 288 -20.28 4.06 5.17
N GLY A 289 -20.68 2.96 4.53
CA GLY A 289 -21.96 2.82 3.84
C GLY A 289 -22.04 3.61 2.52
N LYS A 290 -20.89 3.96 1.93
CA LYS A 290 -20.82 4.57 0.59
C LYS A 290 -20.97 3.49 -0.48
N GLU A 291 -21.39 3.91 -1.66
CA GLU A 291 -21.47 3.03 -2.83
C GLU A 291 -20.04 2.65 -3.28
N VAL A 292 -19.77 1.35 -3.34
CA VAL A 292 -18.47 0.81 -3.73
C VAL A 292 -18.52 0.37 -5.18
N ILE A 293 -17.54 0.80 -5.98
CA ILE A 293 -17.38 0.32 -7.36
C ILE A 293 -16.71 -1.05 -7.31
N LEU A 294 -17.51 -2.11 -7.29
CA LEU A 294 -17.04 -3.50 -7.20
C LEU A 294 -16.03 -3.86 -8.31
N ALA A 295 -16.27 -3.41 -9.54
CA ALA A 295 -15.40 -3.72 -10.67
C ALA A 295 -13.97 -3.24 -10.44
N ASP A 296 -13.80 -2.05 -9.85
CA ASP A 296 -12.49 -1.49 -9.53
C ASP A 296 -11.82 -2.30 -8.42
N LYS A 297 -12.55 -2.69 -7.38
CA LYS A 297 -12.02 -3.53 -6.29
C LYS A 297 -11.53 -4.89 -6.78
N ILE A 298 -12.27 -5.51 -7.69
CA ILE A 298 -11.89 -6.79 -8.31
C ILE A 298 -10.67 -6.61 -9.23
N ALA A 299 -10.65 -5.56 -10.05
CA ALA A 299 -9.51 -5.26 -10.92
C ALA A 299 -8.23 -4.97 -10.11
N GLU A 300 -8.33 -4.21 -9.02
CA GLU A 300 -7.22 -3.97 -8.10
C GLU A 300 -6.71 -5.26 -7.45
N ALA A 301 -7.61 -6.17 -7.07
CA ALA A 301 -7.24 -7.47 -6.51
C ALA A 301 -6.54 -8.36 -7.54
N GLN A 302 -7.01 -8.37 -8.80
CA GLN A 302 -6.34 -9.03 -9.92
C GLN A 302 -4.94 -8.46 -10.16
N ASN A 303 -4.82 -7.14 -10.22
CA ASN A 303 -3.52 -6.47 -10.40
C ASN A 303 -2.55 -6.77 -9.26
N ALA A 304 -3.04 -6.82 -8.01
CA ALA A 304 -2.22 -7.20 -6.86
C ALA A 304 -1.75 -8.66 -6.94
N LEU A 305 -2.59 -9.56 -7.47
CA LEU A 305 -2.25 -10.96 -7.68
C LEU A 305 -1.27 -11.16 -8.84
N ASP A 306 -1.40 -10.40 -9.92
CA ASP A 306 -0.44 -10.40 -11.04
C ASP A 306 0.93 -9.90 -10.59
N GLY A 307 0.95 -8.90 -9.69
CA GLY A 307 2.15 -8.40 -9.02
C GLY A 307 2.67 -9.26 -7.86
N PHE A 308 2.13 -10.46 -7.65
CA PHE A 308 2.43 -11.26 -6.46
C PHE A 308 3.94 -11.51 -6.26
N GLY A 309 4.40 -11.31 -5.02
CA GLY A 309 5.79 -11.48 -4.63
C GLY A 309 6.24 -12.94 -4.67
N TRP A 310 6.75 -13.40 -5.81
CA TRP A 310 7.34 -14.73 -5.94
C TRP A 310 8.71 -14.85 -5.25
N GLY A 311 9.45 -13.73 -5.13
CA GLY A 311 10.82 -13.69 -4.60
C GLY A 311 11.88 -14.32 -5.52
N GLY A 312 13.14 -14.35 -5.10
CA GLY A 312 14.26 -14.83 -5.92
C GLY A 312 14.40 -16.36 -5.99
N PRO A 313 15.17 -16.90 -6.94
CA PRO A 313 15.33 -18.35 -7.18
C PRO A 313 15.91 -19.12 -5.98
N GLU A 314 16.57 -18.43 -5.05
CA GLU A 314 17.14 -18.96 -3.82
C GLU A 314 16.11 -19.41 -2.78
N LEU A 315 14.85 -18.97 -2.89
CA LEU A 315 13.82 -19.23 -1.88
C LEU A 315 13.03 -20.53 -2.12
N GLU A 316 12.58 -21.17 -1.04
CA GLU A 316 11.66 -22.31 -1.08
C GLU A 316 10.27 -21.89 -1.59
N LYS A 317 10.01 -22.20 -2.88
CA LYS A 317 8.81 -21.75 -3.59
C LYS A 317 7.54 -22.49 -3.20
N ARG A 318 7.61 -23.67 -2.60
CA ARG A 318 6.41 -24.47 -2.33
C ARG A 318 5.46 -23.81 -1.32
N LEU A 319 5.99 -23.11 -0.33
CA LEU A 319 5.19 -22.33 0.61
C LEU A 319 4.56 -21.12 -0.07
N ILE A 320 5.35 -20.39 -0.86
CA ILE A 320 4.91 -19.21 -1.62
C ILE A 320 3.78 -19.58 -2.61
N LYS A 321 3.93 -20.70 -3.33
CA LYS A 321 2.90 -21.23 -4.23
C LYS A 321 1.59 -21.54 -3.50
N ARG A 322 1.66 -21.98 -2.24
CA ARG A 322 0.48 -22.30 -1.46
C ARG A 322 -0.27 -21.05 -0.99
N ILE A 323 0.46 -20.01 -0.61
CA ILE A 323 -0.13 -18.69 -0.34
C ILE A 323 -0.77 -18.13 -1.60
N TYR A 324 -0.07 -18.20 -2.74
CA TYR A 324 -0.63 -17.78 -4.03
C TYR A 324 -1.92 -18.52 -4.38
N GLN A 325 -1.96 -19.84 -4.20
CA GLN A 325 -3.18 -20.63 -4.40
C GLN A 325 -4.32 -20.15 -3.49
N GLN A 326 -4.03 -19.83 -2.22
CA GLN A 326 -5.04 -19.27 -1.32
C GLN A 326 -5.55 -17.91 -1.80
N CYS A 327 -4.68 -17.06 -2.36
CA CYS A 327 -5.10 -15.80 -3.00
C CYS A 327 -6.01 -16.07 -4.21
N GLN A 328 -5.67 -17.05 -5.05
CA GLN A 328 -6.52 -17.43 -6.19
C GLN A 328 -7.89 -17.94 -5.75
N GLU A 329 -7.94 -18.83 -4.75
CA GLU A 329 -9.21 -19.34 -4.19
C GLU A 329 -10.07 -18.19 -3.66
N THR A 330 -9.46 -17.24 -2.95
CA THR A 330 -10.17 -16.07 -2.38
C THR A 330 -10.66 -15.12 -3.47
N LEU A 331 -9.89 -14.92 -4.54
CA LEU A 331 -10.31 -14.12 -5.69
C LEU A 331 -11.47 -14.78 -6.44
N GLN A 332 -11.45 -16.11 -6.59
CA GLN A 332 -12.57 -16.84 -7.18
C GLN A 332 -13.82 -16.77 -6.31
N GLU A 333 -13.67 -16.78 -4.98
CA GLU A 333 -14.79 -16.50 -4.06
C GLU A 333 -15.36 -15.10 -4.29
N ALA A 334 -14.50 -14.08 -4.43
CA ALA A 334 -14.92 -12.71 -4.75
C ALA A 334 -15.68 -12.59 -6.08
N LEU A 335 -15.41 -13.47 -7.05
CA LEU A 335 -16.10 -13.47 -8.35
C LEU A 335 -17.40 -14.29 -8.36
N SER A 336 -17.57 -15.22 -7.43
CA SER A 336 -18.67 -16.21 -7.43
C SER A 336 -19.75 -15.95 -6.39
N VAL A 337 -19.41 -15.30 -5.28
CA VAL A 337 -20.37 -14.90 -4.24
C VAL A 337 -21.33 -13.85 -4.81
N THR A 338 -22.59 -13.87 -4.38
CA THR A 338 -23.62 -12.90 -4.84
C THR A 338 -23.70 -11.62 -4.02
N ASP A 339 -23.21 -11.65 -2.77
CA ASP A 339 -23.26 -10.51 -1.85
C ASP A 339 -22.12 -9.52 -2.10
N VAL A 340 -22.44 -8.28 -2.46
CA VAL A 340 -21.46 -7.25 -2.85
C VAL A 340 -20.49 -6.89 -1.72
N PRO A 341 -20.93 -6.61 -0.47
CA PRO A 341 -20.03 -6.43 0.67
C PRO A 341 -19.01 -7.54 0.81
N ARG A 342 -19.46 -8.81 0.76
CA ARG A 342 -18.57 -9.96 0.86
C ARG A 342 -17.60 -10.07 -0.32
N GLN A 343 -18.04 -9.78 -1.55
CA GLN A 343 -17.14 -9.73 -2.71
C GLN A 343 -16.02 -8.69 -2.52
N VAL A 344 -16.36 -7.49 -2.03
CA VAL A 344 -15.39 -6.42 -1.73
C VAL A 344 -14.41 -6.86 -0.64
N ILE A 345 -14.91 -7.47 0.43
CA ILE A 345 -14.08 -8.00 1.53
C ILE A 345 -13.12 -9.07 1.01
N CYS A 346 -13.59 -10.01 0.18
CA CYS A 346 -12.72 -11.02 -0.43
C CYS A 346 -11.67 -10.39 -1.35
N ALA A 347 -12.03 -9.39 -2.16
CA ALA A 347 -11.10 -8.68 -3.04
C ALA A 347 -10.01 -7.95 -2.24
N GLU A 348 -10.38 -7.20 -1.20
CA GLU A 348 -9.42 -6.55 -0.30
C GLU A 348 -8.58 -7.56 0.49
N THR A 349 -9.14 -8.72 0.82
CA THR A 349 -8.39 -9.81 1.47
C THR A 349 -7.30 -10.36 0.55
N VAL A 350 -7.55 -10.50 -0.76
CA VAL A 350 -6.50 -10.86 -1.74
C VAL A 350 -5.37 -9.82 -1.72
N LYS A 351 -5.71 -8.53 -1.73
CA LYS A 351 -4.73 -7.43 -1.64
C LYS A 351 -3.91 -7.49 -0.35
N LEU A 352 -4.56 -7.80 0.78
CA LEU A 352 -3.91 -8.00 2.07
C LEU A 352 -2.90 -9.15 2.01
N LEU A 353 -3.31 -10.33 1.54
CA LEU A 353 -2.42 -11.50 1.46
C LEU A 353 -1.22 -11.26 0.54
N CYS A 354 -1.41 -10.58 -0.59
CA CYS A 354 -0.32 -10.20 -1.48
C CYS A 354 0.66 -9.26 -0.78
N LYS A 355 0.17 -8.23 -0.07
CA LYS A 355 1.01 -7.30 0.71
C LYS A 355 1.76 -7.99 1.84
N LEU A 356 1.14 -8.93 2.53
CA LEU A 356 1.78 -9.72 3.59
C LEU A 356 2.88 -10.62 3.01
N GLN A 357 2.65 -11.23 1.85
CA GLN A 357 3.71 -11.96 1.15
C GLN A 357 4.89 -11.04 0.79
N HIS A 358 4.64 -9.82 0.31
CA HIS A 358 5.71 -8.85 0.10
C HIS A 358 6.43 -8.48 1.40
N ALA A 359 5.72 -8.35 2.52
CA ALA A 359 6.33 -8.10 3.83
C ALA A 359 7.26 -9.25 4.26
N VAL A 360 6.83 -10.51 4.08
CA VAL A 360 7.65 -11.71 4.35
C VAL A 360 8.93 -11.70 3.51
N LEU A 361 8.86 -11.27 2.25
CA LEU A 361 10.03 -11.21 1.36
C LEU A 361 10.95 -10.02 1.61
N ALA A 362 10.42 -8.93 2.17
CA ALA A 362 11.18 -7.71 2.43
C ALA A 362 11.97 -7.77 3.75
N GLU A 363 11.52 -8.59 4.71
CA GLU A 363 12.18 -8.73 6.01
C GLU A 363 13.31 -9.77 5.95
N PRO A 364 14.57 -9.41 6.29
CA PRO A 364 15.71 -10.30 6.13
C PRO A 364 15.59 -11.63 6.88
N ARG A 365 15.03 -11.61 8.10
CA ARG A 365 14.86 -12.82 8.92
C ARG A 365 13.85 -13.79 8.31
N LEU A 366 12.69 -13.27 7.89
CA LEU A 366 11.65 -14.07 7.22
C LEU A 366 12.10 -14.58 5.85
N GLN A 367 12.82 -13.77 5.08
CA GLN A 367 13.42 -14.18 3.81
C GLN A 367 14.47 -15.27 4.02
N ALA A 368 15.34 -15.13 5.02
CA ALA A 368 16.36 -16.12 5.36
C ALA A 368 15.75 -17.48 5.70
N ILE A 369 14.63 -17.50 6.45
CA ILE A 369 13.88 -18.73 6.74
C ILE A 369 13.46 -19.44 5.46
N LEU A 370 12.92 -18.72 4.48
CA LEU A 370 12.52 -19.31 3.20
C LEU A 370 13.71 -19.77 2.36
N ALA A 371 14.86 -19.09 2.44
CA ALA A 371 16.08 -19.49 1.75
C ALA A 371 16.68 -20.76 2.36
N GLU A 372 16.73 -20.84 3.69
CA GLU A 372 17.33 -21.95 4.43
C GLU A 372 16.48 -23.23 4.38
N MET A 373 15.17 -23.11 4.19
CA MET A 373 14.27 -24.24 3.94
C MET A 373 14.51 -24.96 2.61
N LYS A 374 15.26 -24.34 1.69
CA LYS A 374 15.54 -24.93 0.40
C LYS A 374 16.59 -26.06 0.58
N PRO A 375 16.28 -27.28 0.15
CA PRO A 375 17.16 -28.44 0.34
C PRO A 375 18.46 -28.37 -0.46
#